data_AF-A0A356BGJ4-F1
#
_entry.id   AF-A0A356BGJ4-F1
#
_cell.length_a   1.000
_cell.length_b   1.000
_cell.length_c   1.000
_cell.angle_alpha   90.00
_cell.angle_beta   90.00
_cell.angle_gamma   90.00
#
_symmetry.space_group_name_H-M   'P 1'
#
loop_
_entity.id
_entity.type
_entity.pdbx_description
1 polymer ?
#
loop_
_entity_poly.entity_id
_entity_poly.type
_entity_poly.pdbx_seq_one_letter_code
_entity_poly.pdbx_strand_id
1 'polypeptide(L)'
;PAFFDSWLRFSKVLKQRNALLKTCRQYDSQFQFWDEQFAQLAFELQGFRQAYIDQLEAAFRALTQQEPILQQLGFQLQRGWPEKIAEPAELMQLLQQSFMQDHRMGFTQYGPQKADLKLRMDQGAAEEVLSRGQLKVLLFALKIAQNNVIRDSGQKQPLLLIDDLASELDQQSTRQIFSYLRDINSQVFITAINAEQVSPFIDAGQLAMFHVEQGQLTARTDDDGRTT
;
A
#
# COMPACT_ATOMS: atom_id res chain seq x y z
N PRO A 1 0.09 16.16 0.26
CA PRO A 1 1.05 17.03 -0.47
C PRO A 1 2.47 17.02 0.12
N ALA A 2 2.62 17.14 1.45
CA ALA A 2 3.95 17.26 2.08
C ALA A 2 4.81 15.98 2.11
N PHE A 3 4.20 14.78 2.14
CA PHE A 3 4.94 13.51 2.24
C PHE A 3 6.03 13.34 1.16
N PHE A 4 5.72 13.65 -0.10
CA PHE A 4 6.63 13.46 -1.21
C PHE A 4 7.89 14.33 -1.08
N ASP A 5 7.72 15.59 -0.67
CA ASP A 5 8.83 16.51 -0.48
C ASP A 5 9.72 16.08 0.69
N SER A 6 9.12 15.68 1.82
CA SER A 6 9.86 15.16 2.98
C SER A 6 10.58 13.86 2.63
N TRP A 7 9.97 13.00 1.82
CA TRP A 7 10.58 11.75 1.34
C TRP A 7 11.76 12.01 0.40
N LEU A 8 11.66 13.01 -0.49
CA LEU A 8 12.75 13.40 -1.38
C LEU A 8 13.93 13.97 -0.59
N ARG A 9 13.66 14.81 0.42
CA ARG A 9 14.70 15.33 1.34
C ARG A 9 15.35 14.20 2.13
N PHE A 10 14.56 13.31 2.71
CA PHE A 10 15.05 12.16 3.46
C PHE A 10 15.94 11.26 2.59
N SER A 11 15.48 10.94 1.37
CA SER A 11 16.23 10.12 0.41
C SER A 11 17.60 10.73 0.09
N LYS A 12 17.70 12.06 -0.02
CA LYS A 12 18.98 12.76 -0.18
C LYS A 12 19.85 12.65 1.06
N VAL A 13 19.30 12.89 2.25
CA VAL A 13 20.04 12.79 3.53
C VAL A 13 20.57 11.38 3.76
N LEU A 14 19.74 10.35 3.57
CA LEU A 14 20.15 8.95 3.66
C LEU A 14 21.28 8.63 2.67
N LYS A 15 21.19 9.13 1.44
CA LYS A 15 22.25 8.95 0.43
C LYS A 15 23.57 9.60 0.88
N GLN A 16 23.53 10.82 1.43
CA GLN A 16 24.73 11.52 1.92
C GLN A 16 25.33 10.80 3.12
N ARG A 17 24.51 10.41 4.11
CA ARG A 17 24.96 9.61 5.26
C ARG A 17 25.62 8.31 4.82
N ASN A 18 25.00 7.56 3.91
CA ASN A 18 25.57 6.31 3.38
C ASN A 18 26.85 6.54 2.56
N ALA A 19 27.02 7.69 1.91
CA ALA A 19 28.27 8.04 1.24
C ALA A 19 29.38 8.28 2.27
N LEU A 20 29.09 9.02 3.35
CA LEU A 20 30.03 9.25 4.45
C LEU A 20 30.45 7.95 5.16
N LEU A 21 29.53 7.00 5.35
CA LEU A 21 29.85 5.69 5.94
C LEU A 21 30.92 4.91 5.15
N LYS A 22 31.08 5.20 3.84
CA LYS A 22 32.08 4.53 2.99
C LYS A 22 33.45 5.20 3.03
N THR A 23 33.51 6.47 3.40
CA THR A 23 34.74 7.29 3.34
C THR A 23 35.32 7.59 4.71
N CYS A 24 34.47 7.76 5.72
CA CYS A 24 34.85 8.24 7.04
C CYS A 24 34.96 7.10 8.05
N ARG A 25 36.10 6.98 8.73
CA ARG A 25 36.38 5.90 9.70
C ARG A 25 35.94 6.22 11.13
N GLN A 26 35.53 7.46 11.38
CA GLN A 26 35.16 7.97 12.71
C GLN A 26 33.88 8.78 12.61
N TYR A 27 33.15 8.82 13.72
CA TYR A 27 31.99 9.68 13.89
C TYR A 27 32.46 11.11 14.16
N ASP A 28 32.15 12.03 13.26
CA ASP A 28 32.59 13.43 13.31
C ASP A 28 31.41 14.41 13.21
N SER A 29 31.73 15.71 13.11
CA SER A 29 30.72 16.77 12.99
C SER A 29 29.88 16.69 11.70
N GLN A 30 30.40 16.06 10.63
CA GLN A 30 29.61 15.84 9.42
C GLN A 30 28.50 14.81 9.68
N PHE A 31 28.83 13.71 10.36
CA PHE A 31 27.80 12.74 10.77
C PHE A 31 26.76 13.37 11.71
N GLN A 32 27.19 14.17 12.69
CA GLN A 32 26.26 14.85 13.60
C GLN A 32 25.24 15.69 12.84
N PHE A 33 25.70 16.50 11.88
CA PHE A 33 24.82 17.33 11.04
C PHE A 33 23.81 16.50 10.23
N TRP A 34 24.28 15.42 9.57
CA TRP A 34 23.38 14.59 8.77
C TRP A 34 22.46 13.72 9.61
N ASP A 35 22.90 13.24 10.77
CA ASP A 35 22.08 12.44 11.70
C ASP A 35 20.95 13.27 12.31
N GLU A 36 21.19 14.55 12.62
CA GLU A 36 20.15 15.47 13.09
C GLU A 36 19.04 15.61 12.03
N GLN A 37 19.43 15.95 10.79
CA GLN A 37 18.50 16.07 9.65
C GLN A 37 17.78 14.74 9.37
N PHE A 38 18.51 13.63 9.45
CA PHE A 38 17.98 12.29 9.25
C PHE A 38 16.88 11.99 10.27
N ALA A 39 17.16 12.23 11.55
CA ALA A 39 16.23 11.92 12.62
C ALA A 39 14.96 12.76 12.56
N GLN A 40 15.08 14.06 12.27
CA GLN A 40 13.92 14.95 12.12
C GLN A 40 13.02 14.50 10.97
N LEU A 41 13.59 14.30 9.77
CA LEU A 41 12.84 13.83 8.61
C LEU A 41 12.27 12.42 8.81
N ALA A 42 12.96 11.56 9.56
CA ALA A 42 12.48 10.22 9.86
C ALA A 42 11.18 10.21 10.66
N PHE A 43 11.10 11.04 11.70
CA PHE A 43 9.88 11.19 12.50
C PHE A 43 8.75 11.85 11.71
N GLU A 44 9.06 12.85 10.89
CA GLU A 44 8.09 13.49 10.00
C GLU A 44 7.46 12.46 9.03
N LEU A 45 8.29 11.66 8.35
CA LEU A 45 7.82 10.60 7.46
C LEU A 45 7.01 9.54 8.17
N GLN A 46 7.41 9.17 9.38
CA GLN A 46 6.66 8.21 10.18
C GLN A 46 5.28 8.75 10.56
N GLY A 47 5.17 10.03 10.90
CA GLY A 47 3.89 10.68 11.18
C GLY A 47 2.95 10.60 9.97
N PHE A 48 3.44 10.94 8.77
CA PHE A 48 2.64 10.82 7.54
C PHE A 48 2.21 9.38 7.24
N ARG A 49 3.11 8.40 7.41
CA ARG A 49 2.79 6.99 7.18
C ARG A 49 1.75 6.49 8.16
N GLN A 50 1.90 6.80 9.45
CA GLN A 50 0.93 6.39 10.46
C GLN A 50 -0.45 6.97 10.16
N ALA A 51 -0.54 8.27 9.89
CA ALA A 51 -1.80 8.91 9.53
C ALA A 51 -2.47 8.27 8.30
N TYR A 52 -1.69 7.88 7.29
CA TYR A 52 -2.21 7.16 6.12
C TYR A 52 -2.68 5.74 6.47
N ILE A 53 -1.92 5.00 7.28
CA ILE A 53 -2.31 3.64 7.71
C ILE A 53 -3.58 3.67 8.55
N ASP A 54 -3.75 4.65 9.44
CA ASP A 54 -4.96 4.81 10.24
C ASP A 54 -6.19 5.06 9.35
N GLN A 55 -6.06 5.91 8.31
CA GLN A 55 -7.11 6.16 7.32
C GLN A 55 -7.41 4.91 6.49
N LEU A 56 -6.38 4.18 6.06
CA LEU A 56 -6.51 2.96 5.29
C LEU A 56 -7.21 1.86 6.10
N GLU A 57 -6.84 1.69 7.36
CA GLU A 57 -7.47 0.73 8.27
C GLU A 57 -8.95 1.08 8.46
N ALA A 58 -9.28 2.34 8.74
CA ALA A 58 -10.67 2.78 8.90
C ALA A 58 -11.50 2.49 7.63
N ALA A 59 -10.99 2.86 6.45
CA ALA A 59 -11.65 2.59 5.18
C ALA A 59 -11.80 1.08 4.90
N PHE A 60 -10.78 0.29 5.25
CA PHE A 60 -10.79 -1.17 5.10
C PHE A 60 -11.84 -1.81 6.02
N ARG A 61 -11.92 -1.38 7.28
CA ARG A 61 -12.91 -1.89 8.24
C ARG A 61 -14.34 -1.60 7.80
N ALA A 62 -14.58 -0.38 7.31
CA ALA A 62 -15.88 0.00 6.78
C ALA A 62 -16.28 -0.85 5.57
N LEU A 63 -15.33 -1.06 4.63
CA LEU A 63 -15.56 -1.88 3.43
C LEU A 63 -15.85 -3.35 3.76
N THR A 64 -15.13 -3.92 4.72
CA THR A 64 -15.15 -5.35 5.04
C THR A 64 -16.06 -5.69 6.21
N GLN A 65 -17.01 -4.82 6.57
CA GLN A 65 -17.85 -4.97 7.76
C GLN A 65 -18.62 -6.31 7.78
N GLN A 66 -18.97 -6.83 6.61
CA GLN A 66 -19.69 -8.09 6.44
C GLN A 66 -18.79 -9.33 6.38
N GLU A 67 -17.46 -9.17 6.51
CA GLU A 67 -16.48 -10.26 6.46
C GLU A 67 -15.77 -10.44 7.81
N PRO A 68 -16.30 -11.29 8.72
CA PRO A 68 -15.79 -11.44 10.09
C PRO A 68 -14.30 -11.78 10.18
N ILE A 69 -13.79 -12.57 9.23
CA ILE A 69 -12.37 -12.95 9.21
C ILE A 69 -11.46 -11.75 8.94
N LEU A 70 -11.86 -10.83 8.04
CA LEU A 70 -11.08 -9.64 7.72
C LEU A 70 -11.16 -8.59 8.82
N GLN A 71 -12.24 -8.59 9.62
CA GLN A 71 -12.38 -7.72 10.79
C GLN A 71 -11.37 -8.05 11.90
N GLN A 72 -10.79 -9.24 11.92
CA GLN A 72 -9.74 -9.64 12.87
C GLN A 72 -8.33 -9.18 12.46
N LEU A 73 -8.17 -8.58 11.28
CA LEU A 73 -6.87 -8.24 10.72
C LEU A 73 -6.27 -6.98 11.36
N GLY A 74 -5.25 -7.07 12.20
CA GLY A 74 -4.52 -5.91 12.73
C GLY A 74 -3.52 -5.30 11.73
N PHE A 75 -3.44 -3.97 11.70
CA PHE A 75 -2.45 -3.20 10.94
C PHE A 75 -1.32 -2.75 11.87
N GLN A 76 -0.10 -3.18 11.60
CA GLN A 76 1.07 -2.80 12.40
C GLN A 76 2.15 -2.18 11.51
N LEU A 77 2.34 -0.86 11.62
CA LEU A 77 3.41 -0.15 10.92
C LEU A 77 4.70 -0.16 11.76
N GLN A 78 5.66 -0.97 11.34
CA GLN A 78 7.01 -0.96 11.88
C GLN A 78 7.79 0.23 11.30
N ARG A 79 8.43 1.02 12.17
CA ARG A 79 9.08 2.29 11.78
C ARG A 79 10.45 2.10 11.12
N GLY A 80 11.07 0.92 11.33
CA GLY A 80 12.45 0.65 10.94
C GLY A 80 13.49 1.00 12.01
N TRP A 81 13.03 1.23 13.25
CA TRP A 81 13.84 1.39 14.46
C TRP A 81 13.05 0.90 15.68
N PRO A 82 13.70 0.67 16.85
CA PRO A 82 13.03 0.16 18.04
C PRO A 82 11.88 1.04 18.52
N GLU A 83 10.74 0.44 18.89
CA GLU A 83 9.53 1.17 19.31
C GLU A 83 9.73 2.08 20.53
N LYS A 84 10.71 1.77 21.39
CA LYS A 84 11.07 2.59 22.55
C LYS A 84 11.64 3.98 22.20
N ILE A 85 12.04 4.19 20.95
CA ILE A 85 12.58 5.46 20.46
C ILE A 85 11.40 6.32 20.03
N ALA A 86 11.05 7.28 20.88
CA ALA A 86 9.89 8.14 20.77
C ALA A 86 10.24 9.54 20.23
N GLU A 87 11.51 9.96 20.31
CA GLU A 87 11.94 11.31 19.90
C GLU A 87 13.10 11.31 18.90
N PRO A 88 13.24 12.34 18.03
CA PRO A 88 14.35 12.46 17.09
C PRO A 88 15.73 12.40 17.76
N ALA A 89 15.89 13.00 18.94
CA ALA A 89 17.16 12.99 19.66
C ALA A 89 17.60 11.56 20.07
N GLU A 90 16.64 10.70 20.41
CA GLU A 90 16.91 9.29 20.76
C GLU A 90 17.31 8.48 19.52
N LEU A 91 16.69 8.76 18.37
CA LEU A 91 17.09 8.15 17.11
C LEU A 91 18.49 8.59 16.69
N MET A 92 18.84 9.87 16.88
CA MET A 92 20.19 10.38 16.66
C MET A 92 21.22 9.66 17.55
N GLN A 93 20.91 9.46 18.84
CA GLN A 93 21.77 8.68 19.74
C GLN A 93 21.91 7.22 19.27
N LEU A 94 20.84 6.59 18.82
CA LEU A 94 20.87 5.23 18.28
C LEU A 94 21.77 5.15 17.03
N LEU A 95 21.67 6.12 16.12
CA LEU A 95 22.50 6.20 14.91
C LEU A 95 23.99 6.38 15.24
N GLN A 96 24.30 7.17 16.27
CA GLN A 96 25.66 7.33 16.77
C GLN A 96 26.18 6.02 17.40
N GLN A 97 25.37 5.35 18.23
CA GLN A 97 25.73 4.07 18.85
C GLN A 97 25.92 2.96 17.81
N SER A 98 25.15 2.98 16.71
CA SER A 98 25.24 2.01 15.63
C SER A 98 26.31 2.35 14.59
N PHE A 99 27.03 3.47 14.72
CA PHE A 99 27.98 3.97 13.71
C PHE A 99 28.98 2.91 13.25
N MET A 100 29.65 2.22 14.17
CA MET A 100 30.66 1.22 13.82
C MET A 100 30.05 0.01 13.07
N GLN A 101 28.80 -0.33 13.38
CA GLN A 101 28.08 -1.40 12.71
C GLN A 101 27.65 -0.94 11.31
N ASP A 102 27.10 0.26 11.18
CA ASP A 102 26.72 0.88 9.90
C ASP A 102 27.93 1.06 8.97
N HIS A 103 29.08 1.49 9.51
CA HIS A 103 30.33 1.66 8.76
C HIS A 103 30.82 0.33 8.19
N ARG A 104 30.80 -0.75 8.99
CA ARG A 104 31.17 -2.10 8.51
C ARG A 104 30.25 -2.60 7.42
N MET A 105 28.94 -2.33 7.53
CA MET A 105 27.95 -2.74 6.54
C MET A 105 27.93 -1.84 5.29
N GLY A 106 28.45 -0.61 5.39
CA GLY A 106 28.43 0.39 4.33
C GLY A 106 27.07 1.04 4.08
N PHE A 107 26.12 0.87 5.01
CA PHE A 107 24.78 1.47 4.94
C PHE A 107 24.14 1.65 6.32
N THR A 108 23.20 2.59 6.40
CA THR A 108 22.41 2.92 7.59
C THR A 108 21.38 1.83 7.92
N GLN A 109 21.47 1.21 9.09
CA GLN A 109 20.60 0.09 9.47
C GLN A 109 19.26 0.52 10.08
N TYR A 110 19.21 1.66 10.76
CA TYR A 110 17.98 2.15 11.39
C TYR A 110 17.38 3.33 10.64
N GLY A 111 16.06 3.35 10.48
CA GLY A 111 15.34 4.46 9.90
C GLY A 111 14.17 4.08 8.99
N PRO A 112 13.44 5.08 8.45
CA PRO A 112 12.23 4.90 7.67
C PRO A 112 12.39 4.04 6.41
N GLN A 113 13.60 3.90 5.89
CA GLN A 113 13.93 3.02 4.76
C GLN A 113 13.77 1.53 5.09
N LYS A 114 13.67 1.18 6.38
CA LYS A 114 13.41 -0.18 6.87
C LYS A 114 11.99 -0.35 7.43
N ALA A 115 11.13 0.65 7.25
CA ALA A 115 9.74 0.54 7.70
C ALA A 115 8.99 -0.53 6.91
N ASP A 116 8.05 -1.19 7.58
CA ASP A 116 7.26 -2.27 7.00
C ASP A 116 5.84 -2.27 7.58
N LEU A 117 4.84 -2.54 6.75
CA LEU A 117 3.46 -2.69 7.18
C LEU A 117 3.17 -4.19 7.33
N LYS A 118 2.98 -4.64 8.57
CA LYS A 118 2.58 -6.00 8.88
C LYS A 118 1.07 -6.08 9.04
N LEU A 119 0.46 -7.03 8.34
CA LEU A 119 -0.93 -7.42 8.53
C LEU A 119 -0.96 -8.72 9.34
N ARG A 120 -1.57 -8.68 10.53
CA ARG A 120 -1.52 -9.79 11.48
C ARG A 120 -2.91 -10.20 11.92
N MET A 121 -3.06 -11.45 12.27
CA MET A 121 -4.23 -11.99 12.98
C MET A 121 -3.75 -12.55 14.32
N ASP A 122 -4.67 -12.88 15.23
CA ASP A 122 -4.32 -13.43 16.54
C ASP A 122 -3.39 -14.66 16.46
N GLN A 123 -3.51 -15.45 15.39
CA GLN A 123 -2.77 -16.69 15.18
C GLN A 123 -1.42 -16.52 14.46
N GLY A 124 -1.11 -15.34 13.89
CA GLY A 124 0.11 -15.18 13.10
C GLY A 124 0.06 -14.09 12.04
N ALA A 125 0.97 -14.16 11.05
CA ALA A 125 0.90 -13.27 9.90
C ALA A 125 -0.33 -13.61 9.04
N ALA A 126 -0.99 -12.61 8.47
CA ALA A 126 -2.19 -12.84 7.67
C ALA A 126 -1.93 -13.79 6.48
N GLU A 127 -0.74 -13.73 5.89
CA GLU A 127 -0.30 -14.61 4.80
C GLU A 127 -0.18 -16.09 5.19
N GLU A 128 0.05 -16.38 6.48
CA GLU A 128 0.16 -17.75 7.00
C GLU A 128 -1.20 -18.29 7.45
N VAL A 129 -2.11 -17.40 7.87
CA VAL A 129 -3.42 -17.76 8.44
C VAL A 129 -4.50 -17.87 7.36
N LEU A 130 -4.51 -16.95 6.39
CA LEU A 130 -5.56 -16.87 5.38
C LEU A 130 -5.32 -17.87 4.23
N SER A 131 -6.41 -18.43 3.70
CA SER A 131 -6.34 -19.21 2.48
C SER A 131 -5.92 -18.35 1.28
N ARG A 132 -5.48 -18.99 0.19
CA ARG A 132 -5.11 -18.26 -1.05
C ARG A 132 -6.25 -17.38 -1.59
N GLY A 133 -7.50 -17.86 -1.56
CA GLY A 133 -8.67 -17.07 -1.97
C GLY A 133 -8.90 -15.86 -1.05
N GLN A 134 -8.83 -16.08 0.27
CA GLN A 134 -8.97 -15.01 1.27
C GLN A 134 -7.86 -13.96 1.16
N LEU A 135 -6.63 -14.35 0.83
CA LEU A 135 -5.53 -13.41 0.59
C LEU A 135 -5.79 -12.52 -0.63
N LYS A 136 -6.40 -13.07 -1.69
CA LYS A 136 -6.80 -12.28 -2.86
C LYS A 136 -7.91 -11.30 -2.50
N VAL A 137 -8.95 -11.75 -1.79
CA VAL A 137 -10.02 -10.88 -1.30
C VAL A 137 -9.47 -9.77 -0.40
N LEU A 138 -8.55 -10.10 0.52
CA LEU A 138 -7.83 -9.12 1.35
C LEU A 138 -7.09 -8.08 0.50
N LEU A 139 -6.31 -8.52 -0.49
CA LEU A 139 -5.55 -7.63 -1.36
C LEU A 139 -6.47 -6.67 -2.12
N PHE A 140 -7.57 -7.19 -2.68
CA PHE A 140 -8.57 -6.37 -3.36
C PHE A 140 -9.24 -5.39 -2.42
N ALA A 141 -9.65 -5.83 -1.23
CA ALA A 141 -10.24 -4.96 -0.21
C ALA A 141 -9.28 -3.83 0.20
N LEU A 142 -7.98 -4.09 0.33
CA LEU A 142 -6.98 -3.04 0.60
C LEU A 142 -6.86 -2.03 -0.54
N LYS A 143 -6.90 -2.49 -1.80
CA LYS A 143 -6.87 -1.60 -2.97
C LYS A 143 -8.12 -0.73 -3.07
N ILE A 144 -9.28 -1.30 -2.77
CA ILE A 144 -10.55 -0.58 -2.74
C ILE A 144 -10.60 0.40 -1.55
N ALA A 145 -10.12 0.00 -0.39
CA ALA A 145 -9.97 0.91 0.76
C ALA A 145 -9.04 2.10 0.42
N GLN A 146 -7.92 1.84 -0.24
CA GLN A 146 -7.03 2.89 -0.74
C GLN A 146 -7.73 3.81 -1.75
N ASN A 147 -8.53 3.26 -2.67
CA ASN A 147 -9.36 4.03 -3.60
C ASN A 147 -10.29 5.01 -2.84
N ASN A 148 -10.96 4.51 -1.79
CA ASN A 148 -11.82 5.32 -0.94
C ASN A 148 -11.05 6.45 -0.23
N VAL A 149 -9.89 6.17 0.36
CA VAL A 149 -9.04 7.19 0.99
C VAL A 149 -8.62 8.29 -0.01
N ILE A 150 -8.24 7.91 -1.23
CA ILE A 150 -7.87 8.88 -2.28
C ILE A 150 -9.08 9.75 -2.65
N ARG A 151 -10.24 9.15 -2.87
CA ARG A 151 -11.48 9.87 -3.17
C ARG A 151 -11.81 10.88 -2.06
N ASP A 152 -11.78 10.44 -0.81
CA ASP A 152 -12.19 11.24 0.34
C ASP A 152 -11.17 12.33 0.69
N SER A 153 -9.93 12.22 0.23
CA SER A 153 -8.92 13.27 0.33
C SER A 153 -9.21 14.51 -0.53
N GLY A 154 -10.27 14.48 -1.36
CA GLY A 154 -10.73 15.60 -2.18
C GLY A 154 -9.84 15.90 -3.39
N GLN A 155 -8.89 15.01 -3.72
CA GLN A 155 -7.94 15.26 -4.79
C GLN A 155 -8.57 15.04 -6.16
N LYS A 156 -9.05 13.83 -6.46
CA LYS A 156 -9.84 13.45 -7.66
C LYS A 156 -10.55 12.12 -7.40
N GLN A 157 -11.64 11.85 -8.11
CA GLN A 157 -12.24 10.52 -8.13
C GLN A 157 -11.29 9.56 -8.85
N PRO A 158 -10.81 8.50 -8.20
CA PRO A 158 -9.86 7.56 -8.78
C PRO A 158 -10.52 6.64 -9.81
N LEU A 159 -9.79 6.36 -10.89
CA LEU A 159 -10.10 5.30 -11.85
C LEU A 159 -9.49 3.98 -11.35
N LEU A 160 -10.27 2.90 -11.28
CA LEU A 160 -9.76 1.59 -10.89
C LEU A 160 -9.54 0.73 -12.14
N LEU A 161 -8.32 0.23 -12.31
CA LEU A 161 -7.95 -0.68 -13.38
C LEU A 161 -7.64 -2.04 -12.76
N ILE A 162 -8.35 -3.08 -13.21
CA ILE A 162 -8.20 -4.44 -12.71
C ILE A 162 -7.82 -5.34 -13.88
N ASP A 163 -6.60 -5.86 -13.84
CA ASP A 163 -6.10 -6.75 -14.87
C ASP A 163 -6.39 -8.20 -14.51
N ASP A 164 -6.97 -8.94 -15.45
CA ASP A 164 -7.25 -10.37 -15.42
C ASP A 164 -7.88 -10.87 -14.10
N LEU A 165 -8.93 -10.17 -13.66
CA LEU A 165 -9.53 -10.36 -12.34
C LEU A 165 -9.91 -11.83 -12.07
N ALA A 166 -10.44 -12.52 -13.07
CA ALA A 166 -11.18 -13.74 -12.87
C ALA A 166 -10.45 -15.03 -13.27
N SER A 167 -9.29 -14.96 -13.92
CA SER A 167 -8.50 -16.16 -14.24
C SER A 167 -7.97 -16.87 -12.99
N GLU A 168 -7.92 -16.15 -11.88
CA GLU A 168 -7.19 -16.52 -10.69
C GLU A 168 -8.06 -16.65 -9.42
N LEU A 169 -9.37 -16.42 -9.52
CA LEU A 169 -10.29 -16.40 -8.39
C LEU A 169 -11.29 -17.56 -8.45
N ASP A 170 -11.55 -18.17 -7.29
CA ASP A 170 -12.72 -19.01 -7.14
C ASP A 170 -14.01 -18.16 -7.14
N GLN A 171 -15.15 -18.81 -7.41
CA GLN A 171 -16.43 -18.11 -7.57
C GLN A 171 -16.87 -17.34 -6.31
N GLN A 172 -16.50 -17.81 -5.11
CA GLN A 172 -16.84 -17.13 -3.87
C GLN A 172 -16.00 -15.86 -3.69
N SER A 173 -14.68 -15.96 -3.89
CA SER A 173 -13.76 -14.82 -3.86
C SER A 173 -14.15 -13.76 -4.90
N THR A 174 -14.51 -14.18 -6.11
CA THR A 174 -15.02 -13.27 -7.16
C THR A 174 -16.27 -12.53 -6.69
N ARG A 175 -17.27 -13.24 -6.15
CA ARG A 175 -18.50 -12.60 -5.62
C ARG A 175 -18.20 -11.56 -4.54
N GLN A 176 -17.28 -11.85 -3.62
CA GLN A 176 -16.89 -10.93 -2.56
C GLN A 176 -16.16 -9.69 -3.10
N ILE A 177 -15.28 -9.86 -4.09
CA ILE A 177 -14.60 -8.72 -4.70
C ILE A 177 -15.60 -7.83 -5.43
N PHE A 178 -16.51 -8.41 -6.21
CA PHE A 178 -17.55 -7.63 -6.89
C PHE A 178 -18.54 -6.97 -5.92
N SER A 179 -18.82 -7.56 -4.75
CA SER A 179 -19.65 -6.89 -3.76
C SER A 179 -18.99 -5.59 -3.26
N TYR A 180 -17.67 -5.58 -3.06
CA TYR A 180 -16.92 -4.37 -2.75
C TYR A 180 -16.90 -3.35 -3.89
N LEU A 181 -16.86 -3.82 -5.14
CA LEU A 181 -16.83 -2.95 -6.32
C LEU A 181 -18.18 -2.27 -6.61
N ARG A 182 -19.30 -2.82 -6.13
CA ARG A 182 -20.62 -2.18 -6.34
C ARG A 182 -20.77 -0.87 -5.56
N ASP A 183 -20.14 -0.78 -4.39
CA ASP A 183 -20.28 0.36 -3.49
C ASP A 183 -19.18 1.42 -3.69
N ILE A 184 -18.26 1.21 -4.64
CA ILE A 184 -17.30 2.25 -4.99
C ILE A 184 -17.92 3.26 -5.95
N ASN A 185 -18.01 4.50 -5.50
CA ASN A 185 -18.28 5.63 -6.38
C ASN A 185 -17.00 5.96 -7.18
N SER A 186 -16.59 5.08 -8.09
CA SER A 186 -15.40 5.17 -8.94
C SER A 186 -15.64 4.39 -10.24
N GLN A 187 -15.14 4.89 -11.38
CA GLN A 187 -15.18 4.14 -12.64
C GLN A 187 -14.19 2.97 -12.57
N VAL A 188 -14.59 1.80 -13.07
CA VAL A 188 -13.79 0.57 -13.04
C VAL A 188 -13.63 0.01 -14.44
N PHE A 189 -12.40 -0.33 -14.83
CA PHE A 189 -12.11 -1.12 -16.02
C PHE A 189 -11.56 -2.47 -15.58
N ILE A 190 -12.12 -3.54 -16.15
CA ILE A 190 -11.74 -4.92 -15.85
C ILE A 190 -11.38 -5.59 -17.16
N THR A 191 -10.21 -6.23 -17.23
CA THR A 191 -9.87 -7.15 -18.32
C THR A 191 -10.20 -8.58 -17.90
N ALA A 192 -10.70 -9.38 -18.84
CA ALA A 192 -11.02 -10.78 -18.63
C ALA A 192 -10.92 -11.53 -19.96
N ILE A 193 -10.62 -12.83 -19.90
CA ILE A 193 -10.55 -13.69 -21.08
C ILE A 193 -11.96 -13.88 -21.66
N ASN A 194 -12.93 -14.13 -20.78
CA ASN A 194 -14.31 -14.42 -21.16
C ASN A 194 -15.27 -13.50 -20.39
N ALA A 195 -16.31 -13.01 -21.07
CA ALA A 195 -17.31 -12.12 -20.50
C ALA A 195 -18.02 -12.72 -19.28
N GLU A 196 -18.29 -14.03 -19.33
CA GLU A 196 -19.03 -14.81 -18.33
C GLU A 196 -18.31 -14.89 -16.98
N GLN A 197 -17.02 -14.54 -16.95
CA GLN A 197 -16.24 -14.47 -15.72
C GLN A 197 -16.58 -13.23 -14.88
N VAL A 198 -17.18 -12.20 -15.50
CA VAL A 198 -17.41 -10.88 -14.91
C VAL A 198 -18.88 -10.48 -14.97
N SER A 199 -19.53 -10.69 -16.13
CA SER A 199 -20.91 -10.27 -16.38
C SER A 199 -21.95 -10.75 -15.34
N PRO A 200 -21.84 -11.93 -14.70
CA PRO A 200 -22.81 -12.33 -13.68
C PRO A 200 -22.80 -11.49 -12.40
N PHE A 201 -21.78 -10.64 -12.22
CA PHE A 201 -21.58 -9.86 -11.00
C PHE A 201 -21.80 -8.36 -11.20
N ILE A 202 -22.11 -7.93 -12.43
CA ILE A 202 -22.34 -6.53 -12.79
C ILE A 202 -23.75 -6.40 -13.34
N ASP A 203 -24.48 -5.38 -12.87
CA ASP A 203 -25.80 -5.09 -13.41
C ASP A 203 -25.68 -4.64 -14.88
N ALA A 204 -26.52 -5.19 -15.76
CA ALA A 204 -26.43 -4.94 -17.22
C ALA A 204 -26.49 -3.45 -17.61
N GLY A 205 -27.15 -2.60 -16.81
CA GLY A 205 -27.22 -1.15 -17.03
C GLY A 205 -25.95 -0.37 -16.63
N GLN A 206 -24.97 -1.03 -16.02
CA GLN A 206 -23.71 -0.45 -15.55
C GLN A 206 -22.49 -1.04 -16.27
N LEU A 207 -22.71 -1.90 -17.26
CA LEU A 207 -21.67 -2.59 -18.00
C LEU A 207 -21.51 -1.95 -19.39
N ALA A 208 -20.26 -1.71 -19.77
CA ALA A 208 -19.86 -1.49 -21.14
C ALA A 208 -18.70 -2.45 -21.43
N MET A 209 -18.85 -3.26 -22.47
CA MET A 209 -17.98 -4.36 -22.84
C MET A 209 -17.31 -4.05 -24.17
N PHE A 210 -16.01 -4.28 -24.20
CA PHE A 210 -15.18 -4.07 -25.36
C PHE A 210 -14.41 -5.34 -25.66
N HIS A 211 -14.42 -5.76 -26.91
CA HIS A 211 -13.56 -6.81 -27.42
C HIS A 211 -12.25 -6.19 -27.94
N VAL A 212 -11.13 -6.83 -27.61
CA VAL A 212 -9.79 -6.40 -28.03
C VAL A 212 -9.15 -7.52 -28.85
N GLU A 213 -8.82 -7.24 -30.10
CA GLU A 213 -8.14 -8.17 -30.99
C GLU A 213 -7.10 -7.42 -31.84
N GLN A 214 -5.86 -7.92 -31.89
CA GLN A 214 -4.76 -7.33 -32.69
C GLN A 214 -4.53 -5.83 -32.43
N GLY A 215 -4.77 -5.36 -31.19
CA GLY A 215 -4.63 -3.95 -30.80
C GLY A 215 -5.80 -3.05 -31.22
N GLN A 216 -6.88 -3.62 -31.77
CA GLN A 216 -8.13 -2.92 -32.09
C GLN A 216 -9.16 -3.14 -30.99
N LEU A 217 -9.92 -2.10 -30.66
CA LEU A 217 -10.93 -2.10 -29.61
C LEU A 217 -12.30 -1.89 -30.24
N THR A 218 -13.19 -2.87 -30.11
CA THR A 218 -14.55 -2.83 -30.67
C THR A 218 -15.56 -3.01 -29.55
N ALA A 219 -16.53 -2.10 -29.43
CA ALA A 219 -17.63 -2.25 -28.49
C ALA A 219 -18.44 -3.51 -28.82
N ARG A 220 -18.73 -4.34 -27.82
CA ARG A 220 -19.65 -5.47 -28.00
C ARG A 220 -21.08 -4.96 -28.02
N THR A 221 -21.89 -5.54 -28.89
CA THR A 221 -23.33 -5.34 -28.90
C THR A 221 -24.02 -6.65 -28.56
N ASP A 222 -25.11 -6.61 -27.80
CA ASP A 222 -26.00 -7.77 -27.65
C ASP A 222 -26.65 -8.16 -28.99
N ASP A 223 -27.37 -9.27 -28.99
CA ASP A 223 -28.14 -9.76 -30.15
C ASP A 223 -29.18 -8.74 -30.66
N ASP A 224 -29.54 -7.74 -29.85
CA ASP A 224 -30.46 -6.64 -30.17
C ASP A 224 -29.72 -5.36 -30.67
N GLY A 225 -28.40 -5.41 -30.83
CA GLY A 225 -27.58 -4.28 -31.32
C GLY A 225 -27.33 -3.17 -30.29
N ARG A 226 -27.66 -3.37 -29.02
CA ARG A 226 -27.34 -2.43 -27.94
C ARG A 226 -25.92 -2.66 -27.48
N THR A 227 -25.20 -1.59 -27.19
CA THR A 227 -23.89 -1.69 -26.55
C THR A 227 -24.05 -2.41 -25.21
N THR A 228 -23.40 -3.57 -25.08
CA THR A 228 -23.26 -4.30 -23.82
C THR A 228 -21.93 -3.96 -23.19
#